data_AF-A0AAP0ZI50-F1
#
_entry.id   AF-A0AAP0ZI50-F1
#
_cell.length_a   1.000
_cell.length_b   1.000
_cell.length_c   1.000
_cell.angle_alpha   90.00
_cell.angle_beta   90.00
_cell.angle_gamma   90.00
#
_symmetry.space_group_name_H-M   'P 1'
#
loop_
_entity.id
_entity.type
_entity.pdbx_description
1 polymer ?
#
loop_
_entity_poly.entity_id
_entity_poly.type
_entity_poly.pdbx_seq_one_letter_code
_entity_poly.pdbx_strand_id
1 'polypeptide(L)'
;MEISQRTMSNIHAILVGTLVVNLPVVLLILGIPAGLLLFGHPFAALVSLAISPFIAWCWWWLFVPRSRLWAYERVASTRSLTRAAIAAGLIGPPGSFFERTEFTSLAQRDLRKELERRFP
;
A
#
# COMPACT_ATOMS: atom_id res chain seq x y z
N MET A 1 8.85 -22.06 -20.28
CA MET A 1 7.62 -21.99 -19.46
C MET A 1 7.08 -20.58 -19.61
N GLU A 2 6.05 -20.45 -20.45
CA GLU A 2 5.46 -19.19 -20.89
C GLU A 2 4.85 -18.42 -19.72
N ILE A 3 5.38 -17.22 -19.45
CA ILE A 3 4.60 -16.18 -18.76
C ILE A 3 4.12 -15.26 -19.86
N SER A 4 3.01 -15.67 -20.47
CA SER A 4 2.19 -14.81 -21.32
C SER A 4 1.90 -13.53 -20.55
N GLN A 5 2.37 -12.42 -21.14
CA GLN A 5 2.28 -11.08 -20.64
C GLN A 5 0.82 -10.65 -20.46
N ARG A 6 0.24 -10.88 -19.29
CA ARG A 6 -0.86 -10.03 -18.84
C ARG A 6 -0.24 -8.75 -18.30
N THR A 7 0.18 -7.87 -19.21
CA THR A 7 0.61 -6.52 -18.85
C THR A 7 -0.60 -5.81 -18.26
N MET A 8 -0.73 -5.82 -16.93
CA MET A 8 -1.78 -5.04 -16.29
C MET A 8 -1.47 -3.57 -16.58
N SER A 9 -2.48 -2.84 -17.04
CA SER A 9 -2.36 -1.39 -17.19
C SER A 9 -1.93 -0.78 -15.86
N ASN A 10 -0.99 0.17 -15.90
CA ASN A 10 -0.48 0.85 -14.70
C ASN A 10 -1.63 1.37 -13.80
N ILE A 11 -2.72 1.84 -14.43
CA ILE A 11 -3.91 2.32 -13.73
C ILE A 11 -4.55 1.21 -12.89
N HIS A 12 -4.69 0.01 -13.46
CA HIS A 12 -5.24 -1.14 -12.72
C HIS A 12 -4.32 -1.55 -11.56
N ALA A 13 -3.01 -1.58 -11.77
CA ALA A 13 -2.06 -1.92 -10.72
C ALA A 13 -2.11 -0.91 -9.54
N ILE A 14 -2.23 0.38 -9.86
CA ILE A 14 -2.38 1.44 -8.86
C ILE A 14 -3.73 1.32 -8.14
N LEU A 15 -4.84 1.12 -8.87
CA LEU A 15 -6.16 0.95 -8.26
C LEU A 15 -6.17 -0.22 -7.27
N VAL A 16 -5.60 -1.36 -7.64
CA VAL A 16 -5.48 -2.51 -6.74
C VAL A 16 -4.63 -2.16 -5.53
N GLY A 17 -3.47 -1.52 -5.73
CA GLY A 17 -2.61 -1.08 -4.63
C GLY A 17 -3.32 -0.11 -3.68
N THR A 18 -4.00 0.90 -4.22
CA THR A 18 -4.78 1.88 -3.47
C THR A 18 -5.93 1.22 -2.71
N LEU A 19 -6.67 0.31 -3.34
CA LEU A 19 -7.77 -0.40 -2.65
C LEU A 19 -7.24 -1.28 -1.52
N VAL A 20 -6.21 -2.08 -1.78
CA VAL A 20 -5.65 -3.01 -0.77
C VAL A 20 -5.01 -2.27 0.41
N VAL A 21 -4.41 -1.10 0.18
CA VAL A 21 -3.76 -0.33 1.24
C VAL A 21 -4.74 0.61 1.93
N ASN A 22 -5.53 1.39 1.19
CA ASN A 22 -6.34 2.47 1.77
C ASN A 22 -7.71 1.99 2.26
N LEU A 23 -8.33 0.97 1.65
CA LEU A 23 -9.65 0.51 2.10
C LEU A 23 -9.60 -0.03 3.55
N PRO A 24 -8.62 -0.85 3.95
CA PRO A 24 -8.49 -1.27 5.35
C PRO A 24 -8.21 -0.09 6.29
N VAL A 25 -7.40 0.88 5.87
CA VAL A 25 -7.10 2.08 6.67
C VAL A 25 -8.38 2.88 6.94
N VAL A 26 -9.21 3.12 5.93
CA VAL A 26 -10.49 3.83 6.08
C VAL A 26 -11.44 3.05 7.00
N LEU A 27 -11.53 1.74 6.84
CA LEU A 27 -12.38 0.89 7.70
C LEU A 27 -11.91 0.90 9.16
N LEU A 28 -10.60 0.84 9.40
CA LEU A 28 -10.04 0.90 10.75
C LEU A 28 -10.29 2.27 11.39
N ILE A 29 -10.02 3.36 10.67
CA ILE A 29 -10.09 4.72 11.22
C ILE A 29 -11.53 5.23 11.37
N LEU A 30 -12.42 4.94 10.41
CA LEU A 30 -13.76 5.49 10.39
C LEU A 30 -14.84 4.41 10.57
N GLY A 31 -14.66 3.24 9.96
CA GLY A 31 -15.67 2.17 10.00
C GLY A 31 -15.93 1.63 11.40
N ILE A 32 -14.86 1.29 12.13
CA ILE A 32 -14.99 0.74 13.49
C ILE A 32 -15.59 1.78 14.46
N PRO A 33 -15.08 3.03 14.57
CA PRO A 33 -15.68 4.02 15.46
C PRO A 33 -17.12 4.38 15.09
N ALA A 34 -17.43 4.52 13.79
CA ALA A 34 -18.78 4.81 13.33
C ALA A 34 -19.75 3.67 13.68
N GLY A 35 -19.35 2.41 13.49
CA GLY A 35 -20.12 1.25 13.91
C GLY A 35 -20.42 1.29 15.41
N LEU A 36 -19.40 1.50 16.24
CA LEU A 36 -19.55 1.58 17.69
C LEU A 36 -20.49 2.72 18.13
N LEU A 37 -20.46 3.87 17.45
CA LEU A 37 -21.41 4.96 17.70
C LEU A 37 -22.85 4.54 17.37
N LEU A 38 -23.07 3.90 16.22
CA LEU A 38 -24.40 3.46 15.78
C LEU A 38 -25.01 2.39 16.71
N PHE A 39 -24.17 1.56 17.35
CA PHE A 39 -24.61 0.56 18.34
C PHE A 39 -24.67 1.10 19.79
N GLY A 40 -24.49 2.41 19.99
CA GLY A 40 -24.67 3.03 21.32
C GLY A 40 -23.47 2.91 22.26
N HIS A 41 -22.26 2.73 21.73
CA HIS A 41 -21.02 2.63 22.51
C HIS A 41 -20.07 3.83 22.29
N PRO A 42 -20.45 5.06 22.72
CA PRO A 42 -19.69 6.28 22.41
C PRO A 42 -18.29 6.32 23.04
N PHE A 43 -18.12 5.78 24.25
CA PHE A 43 -16.80 5.71 24.88
C PHE A 43 -15.87 4.73 24.15
N ALA A 44 -16.38 3.56 23.76
CA ALA A 44 -15.62 2.60 22.96
C ALA A 44 -15.26 3.17 21.59
N ALA A 45 -16.18 3.93 20.96
CA ALA A 45 -15.91 4.63 19.71
C ALA A 45 -14.76 5.65 19.86
N LEU A 46 -14.75 6.45 20.92
CA LEU A 46 -13.67 7.41 21.19
C LEU A 46 -12.32 6.71 21.39
N VAL A 47 -12.29 5.64 22.19
CA VAL A 47 -11.08 4.84 22.40
C VAL A 47 -10.61 4.22 21.08
N SER A 48 -11.53 3.66 20.28
CA SER A 48 -11.19 3.09 18.98
C SER A 48 -10.64 4.15 18.03
N LEU A 49 -11.21 5.36 18.00
CA LEU A 49 -10.73 6.47 17.18
C LEU A 49 -9.29 6.88 17.54
N ALA A 50 -8.92 6.80 18.83
CA ALA A 50 -7.57 7.08 19.29
C ALA A 50 -6.56 5.98 18.89
N ILE A 51 -6.97 4.71 18.89
CA ILE A 51 -6.08 3.56 18.65
C ILE A 51 -5.98 3.21 17.16
N SER A 52 -7.06 3.37 16.40
CA SER A 52 -7.16 2.99 14.99
C SER A 52 -6.07 3.59 14.09
N PRO A 53 -5.64 4.86 14.25
CA PRO A 53 -4.53 5.39 13.47
C PRO A 53 -3.23 4.60 13.65
N PHE A 54 -2.93 4.13 14.86
CA PHE A 54 -1.73 3.32 15.13
C PHE A 54 -1.82 1.94 14.46
N ILE A 55 -3.00 1.30 14.51
CA ILE A 55 -3.21 0.00 13.84
C ILE A 55 -3.15 0.16 12.31
N ALA A 56 -3.79 1.20 11.78
CA ALA A 56 -3.78 1.53 10.35
C ALA A 56 -2.35 1.83 9.87
N TRP A 57 -1.55 2.51 10.69
CA TRP A 57 -0.14 2.77 10.41
C TRP A 57 0.67 1.46 10.32
N CYS A 58 0.49 0.53 11.27
CA CYS A 58 1.11 -0.79 11.23
C CYS A 58 0.71 -1.60 9.99
N TRP A 59 -0.57 -1.53 9.59
CA TRP A 59 -1.04 -2.15 8.35
C TRP A 59 -0.31 -1.59 7.12
N TRP A 60 -0.25 -0.26 7.02
CA TRP A 60 0.39 0.45 5.93
C TRP A 60 1.87 0.07 5.79
N TRP A 61 2.62 0.03 6.90
CA TRP A 61 4.05 -0.33 6.94
C TRP A 61 4.37 -1.68 6.32
N LEU A 62 3.44 -2.64 6.43
CA LEU A 62 3.62 -4.02 6.00
C LEU A 62 3.09 -4.29 4.60
N PHE A 63 2.00 -3.62 4.21
CA PHE A 63 1.30 -3.92 2.98
C PHE A 63 1.77 -3.08 1.79
N VAL A 64 2.25 -1.85 2.00
CA VAL A 64 2.80 -1.02 0.91
C VAL A 64 4.00 -1.66 0.20
N PRO A 65 5.00 -2.24 0.90
CA PRO A 65 6.12 -2.89 0.21
C PRO A 65 5.69 -4.12 -0.59
N ARG A 66 4.71 -4.87 -0.07
CA ARG A 66 4.18 -6.07 -0.72
C ARG A 66 3.35 -5.75 -1.96
N SER A 67 2.46 -4.77 -1.87
CA SER A 67 1.65 -4.33 -3.02
C SER A 67 2.52 -3.72 -4.11
N ARG A 68 3.59 -2.99 -3.75
CA ARG A 68 4.58 -2.47 -4.70
C ARG A 68 5.29 -3.60 -5.46
N LEU A 69 5.82 -4.60 -4.76
CA LEU A 69 6.48 -5.75 -5.41
C LEU A 69 5.53 -6.55 -6.30
N TRP A 70 4.32 -6.82 -5.80
CA TRP A 70 3.28 -7.49 -6.57
C TRP A 70 2.97 -6.75 -7.88
N ALA A 71 2.93 -5.42 -7.84
CA ALA A 71 2.68 -4.61 -9.03
C ALA A 71 3.89 -4.62 -9.99
N TYR A 72 5.12 -4.56 -9.47
CA TYR A 72 6.35 -4.59 -10.27
C TYR A 72 6.49 -5.88 -11.10
N GLU A 73 6.01 -7.01 -10.58
CA GLU A 73 5.98 -8.28 -11.31
C GLU A 73 4.98 -8.32 -12.47
N ARG A 74 4.04 -7.37 -12.53
CA ARG A 74 2.83 -7.41 -13.40
C ARG A 74 2.72 -6.25 -14.39
N VAL A 75 3.67 -5.32 -14.36
CA VAL A 75 3.73 -4.17 -15.28
C VAL A 75 4.93 -4.27 -16.21
N ALA A 76 4.83 -3.66 -17.39
CA ALA A 76 5.91 -3.66 -18.38
C ALA A 76 7.07 -2.70 -18.03
N SER A 77 6.78 -1.64 -17.26
CA SER A 77 7.78 -0.64 -16.85
C SER A 77 7.56 -0.23 -15.40
N THR A 78 8.54 -0.53 -14.55
CA THR A 78 8.49 -0.18 -13.13
C THR A 78 8.53 1.33 -12.94
N ARG A 79 9.30 2.07 -13.74
CA ARG A 79 9.43 3.54 -13.64
C ARG A 79 8.14 4.29 -13.89
N SER A 80 7.38 3.86 -14.90
CA SER A 80 6.08 4.47 -15.20
C SER A 80 5.08 4.26 -14.05
N LEU A 81 5.08 3.06 -13.46
CA LEU A 81 4.29 2.72 -12.29
C LEU A 81 4.72 3.52 -11.05
N THR A 82 6.03 3.63 -10.77
CA THR A 82 6.54 4.40 -9.63
C THR A 82 6.12 5.86 -9.70
N ARG A 83 6.25 6.51 -10.87
CA ARG A 83 5.83 7.90 -11.07
C ARG A 83 4.34 8.09 -10.78
N ALA A 84 3.52 7.19 -11.30
CA ALA A 84 2.08 7.26 -11.12
C ALA A 84 1.66 6.93 -9.67
N ALA A 85 2.35 6.02 -8.99
CA ALA A 85 2.12 5.71 -7.57
C ALA A 85 2.53 6.85 -6.63
N ILE A 86 3.61 7.58 -6.94
CA ILE A 86 3.99 8.82 -6.23
C ILE A 86 2.94 9.90 -6.45
N ALA A 87 2.49 10.11 -7.70
CA ALA A 87 1.45 11.08 -8.02
C ALA A 87 0.11 10.76 -7.31
N ALA A 88 -0.20 9.48 -7.14
CA ALA A 88 -1.37 9.02 -6.38
C ALA A 88 -1.18 9.09 -4.84
N GLY A 89 0.00 9.49 -4.35
CA GLY A 89 0.31 9.54 -2.91
C GLY A 89 0.38 8.16 -2.24
N LEU A 90 0.43 7.07 -3.00
CA LEU A 90 0.44 5.71 -2.48
C LEU A 90 1.81 5.34 -1.90
N ILE A 91 2.88 5.84 -2.53
CA ILE A 91 4.26 5.70 -2.07
C ILE A 91 4.90 7.08 -1.95
N GLY A 92 5.76 7.25 -0.95
CA GLY A 92 6.56 8.46 -0.82
C GLY A 92 7.67 8.53 -1.88
N PRO A 93 8.20 9.73 -2.17
CA PRO A 93 9.39 9.85 -3.00
C PRO A 93 10.60 9.17 -2.31
N PRO A 94 11.60 8.75 -3.09
CA PRO A 94 12.82 8.17 -2.54
C PRO A 94 13.45 9.08 -1.47
N GLY A 95 13.89 8.51 -0.36
CA GLY A 95 14.48 9.18 0.79
C GLY A 95 13.48 9.77 1.80
N SER A 96 12.18 9.74 1.52
CA SER A 96 11.13 10.27 2.40
C SER A 96 10.98 9.48 3.70
N PHE A 97 10.41 10.12 4.73
CA PHE A 97 10.10 9.47 6.01
C PHE A 97 9.22 8.23 5.83
N PHE A 98 8.26 8.29 4.91
CA PHE A 98 7.38 7.18 4.54
C PHE A 98 8.15 5.99 3.95
N GLU A 99 9.16 6.22 3.11
CA GLU A 99 10.00 5.11 2.61
C GLU A 99 10.85 4.49 3.73
N ARG A 100 11.40 5.31 4.63
CA ARG A 100 12.26 4.83 5.73
C ARG A 100 11.50 3.96 6.73
N THR A 101 10.21 4.21 6.83
CA THR A 101 9.31 3.53 7.77
C THR A 101 8.69 2.27 7.16
N GLU A 102 8.81 2.04 5.86
CA GLU A 102 8.41 0.77 5.26
C GLU A 102 9.22 -0.42 5.80
N PHE A 103 8.53 -1.42 6.34
CA PHE A 103 9.18 -2.67 6.75
C PHE A 103 9.48 -3.53 5.52
N THR A 104 10.62 -3.25 4.88
CA THR A 104 11.08 -3.98 3.69
C THR A 104 12.24 -4.90 4.06
N SER A 105 12.06 -6.21 3.90
CA SER A 105 13.13 -7.20 4.13
C SER A 105 14.24 -7.07 3.09
N LEU A 106 15.44 -7.59 3.38
CA LEU A 106 16.57 -7.58 2.43
C LEU A 106 16.19 -8.26 1.11
N ALA A 107 15.54 -9.42 1.17
CA ALA A 107 15.04 -10.13 -0.01
C ALA A 107 14.05 -9.30 -0.85
N GLN A 108 13.16 -8.54 -0.20
CA GLN A 108 12.24 -7.64 -0.88
C GLN A 108 12.96 -6.47 -1.56
N ARG A 109 14.01 -5.92 -0.93
CA ARG A 109 14.84 -4.86 -1.52
C ARG A 109 15.61 -5.36 -2.74
N ASP A 110 16.17 -6.56 -2.67
CA ASP A 110 16.94 -7.15 -3.76
C ASP A 110 16.04 -7.50 -4.94
N LEU A 111 14.86 -8.09 -4.67
CA LEU A 111 13.86 -8.35 -5.71
C LEU A 111 13.39 -7.06 -6.39
N ARG A 112 13.19 -5.98 -5.61
CA ARG A 112 12.81 -4.67 -6.15
C ARG A 112 13.86 -4.15 -7.13
N LYS A 113 15.14 -4.15 -6.73
CA LYS A 113 16.26 -3.72 -7.58
C LYS A 113 16.38 -4.59 -8.84
N GLU A 114 16.11 -5.88 -8.73
CA GLU A 114 16.13 -6.78 -9.87
C GLU A 114 15.03 -6.46 -10.87
N LEU A 115 13.79 -6.26 -10.40
CA LEU A 115 12.66 -5.88 -11.25
C LEU A 115 12.87 -4.49 -11.88
N GLU A 116 13.46 -3.54 -11.17
CA GLU A 116 13.82 -2.22 -11.71
C GLU A 116 14.87 -2.29 -12.81
N ARG A 117 15.86 -3.19 -12.70
CA ARG A 117 16.85 -3.42 -13.76
C ARG A 117 16.27 -4.13 -14.97
N ARG A 118 15.39 -5.11 -14.73
CA ARG A 118 14.78 -5.94 -15.79
C ARG A 118 13.68 -5.22 -16.56
N PHE A 119 12.96 -4.30 -15.90
CA PHE A 119 11.82 -3.58 -16.45
C PHE A 119 11.89 -2.08 -16.09
N PRO A 120 12.79 -1.31 -16.72
CA PRO A 120 13.06 0.08 -16.37
C PRO A 120 11.92 1.07 -16.73
#